data_AF-M0L845-F1
#
_entry.id   AF-M0L845-F1
#
_cell.length_a   1.000
_cell.length_b   1.000
_cell.length_c   1.000
_cell.angle_alpha   90.00
_cell.angle_beta   90.00
_cell.angle_gamma   90.00
#
_symmetry.space_group_name_H-M   'P 1'
#
loop_
_entity.id
_entity.type
_entity.pdbx_description
1 polymer ?
#
loop_
_entity_poly.entity_id
_entity_poly.type
_entity_poly.pdbx_seq_one_letter_code
_entity_poly.pdbx_strand_id
1 'polypeptide(L)'
;MTSDSEESSDTMRERAAGDTRLLWFLLDADRWLVTAILSGILFCGVLAVGLLHPTPALTLLTRGDPVETLFQALITGTITAVTLVLTLSQLVLSQELGAVGDQRERMDGSMQFRADVADAVDTPVSPAEPSAFLRSLVRGTAERAETVQAAVDKTALDDDLTELLTQYLEDVRTNADSVTDQLEGRSFGEFDVVKAALNYNYSWKLYVGRRIREAYADELTDDIDDSLAELVETLELFGPAREHFKTLYFQWELSDLSRTLLYVAIPALTVAVTSLLFLDARDIVGVTAGVPDVLWIMAATTTASVLPFTVLLSYILRIVTITKRTLAIGPFILRETDRSVDVDWE
;
A
#
# COMPACT_ATOMS: atom_id res chain seq x y z
N MET A 1 4.64 27.76 -28.50
CA MET A 1 4.65 27.72 -27.03
C MET A 1 3.53 26.77 -26.66
N THR A 2 3.88 25.53 -26.36
CA THR A 2 2.97 24.50 -25.88
C THR A 2 2.69 24.80 -24.41
N SER A 3 1.45 25.19 -24.13
CA SER A 3 0.91 25.19 -22.77
C SER A 3 0.72 23.73 -22.36
N ASP A 4 1.69 23.18 -21.63
CA ASP A 4 1.44 21.99 -20.81
C ASP A 4 0.42 22.43 -19.74
N SER A 5 -0.85 22.05 -19.95
CA SER A 5 -1.85 22.09 -18.90
C SER A 5 -1.31 21.30 -17.71
N GLU A 6 -1.28 21.93 -16.53
CA GLU A 6 -0.77 21.41 -15.27
C GLU A 6 -1.67 20.28 -14.70
N GLU A 7 -1.91 19.23 -15.47
CA GLU A 7 -2.70 18.07 -15.13
C GLU A 7 -2.02 17.30 -13.98
N SER A 8 -2.71 17.14 -12.85
CA SER A 8 -2.17 16.34 -11.75
C SER A 8 -2.18 14.88 -12.19
N SER A 9 -1.03 14.23 -12.23
CA SER A 9 -0.93 12.86 -12.71
C SER A 9 -1.89 11.90 -11.99
N ASP A 10 -2.45 10.96 -12.75
CA ASP A 10 -3.58 10.17 -12.28
C ASP A 10 -3.13 9.01 -11.38
N THR A 11 -2.05 8.30 -11.74
CA THR A 11 -1.60 7.15 -10.96
C THR A 11 -0.74 7.55 -9.76
N MET A 12 -0.75 6.75 -8.68
CA MET A 12 0.18 6.94 -7.55
C MET A 12 1.64 6.93 -8.00
N ARG A 13 1.93 6.21 -9.09
CA ARG A 13 3.27 6.04 -9.67
C ARG A 13 3.76 7.32 -10.34
N GLU A 14 2.92 7.94 -11.17
CA GLU A 14 3.24 9.19 -11.85
C GLU A 14 3.17 10.39 -10.89
N ARG A 15 2.41 10.28 -9.80
CA ARG A 15 2.38 11.28 -8.70
C ARG A 15 3.61 11.26 -7.79
N ALA A 16 4.53 10.32 -7.99
CA ALA A 16 5.74 10.20 -7.18
C ALA A 16 6.93 10.85 -7.90
N ALA A 17 7.43 11.97 -7.38
CA ALA A 17 8.72 12.57 -7.77
C ALA A 17 9.92 11.73 -7.27
N GLY A 18 9.98 10.44 -7.62
CA GLY A 18 11.05 9.52 -7.18
C GLY A 18 11.19 8.29 -8.07
N ASP A 19 12.21 7.46 -7.79
CA ASP A 19 12.54 6.29 -8.61
C ASP A 19 11.37 5.29 -8.65
N THR A 20 10.72 5.21 -9.82
CA THR A 20 9.58 4.34 -10.12
C THR A 20 9.84 2.88 -9.77
N ARG A 21 11.11 2.43 -9.85
CA ARG A 21 11.51 1.05 -9.53
C ARG A 21 11.49 0.77 -8.04
N LEU A 22 11.92 1.72 -7.23
CA LEU A 22 11.88 1.63 -5.77
C LEU A 22 10.43 1.65 -5.27
N LEU A 23 9.56 2.45 -5.89
CA LEU A 23 8.12 2.46 -5.58
C LEU A 23 7.46 1.11 -5.92
N TRP A 24 7.78 0.54 -7.08
CA TRP A 24 7.32 -0.80 -7.45
C TRP A 24 7.80 -1.86 -6.46
N PHE A 25 9.08 -1.82 -6.09
CA PHE A 25 9.66 -2.76 -5.13
C PHE A 25 8.99 -2.70 -3.74
N LEU A 26 8.66 -1.50 -3.25
CA LEU A 26 8.09 -1.32 -1.91
C LEU A 26 6.58 -1.63 -1.84
N LEU A 27 5.86 -1.52 -2.95
CA LEU A 27 4.41 -1.62 -2.99
C LEU A 27 3.90 -2.87 -3.74
N ASP A 28 4.42 -3.13 -4.94
CA ASP A 28 3.92 -4.15 -5.86
C ASP A 28 4.65 -5.50 -5.76
N ALA A 29 5.88 -5.52 -5.25
CA ALA A 29 6.67 -6.75 -5.19
C ALA A 29 6.04 -7.78 -4.23
N ASP A 30 6.14 -9.05 -4.60
CA ASP A 30 5.81 -10.17 -3.72
C ASP A 30 6.66 -10.08 -2.44
N ARG A 31 6.03 -10.27 -1.28
CA ARG A 31 6.72 -10.20 0.02
C ARG A 31 7.84 -11.22 0.10
N TRP A 32 7.65 -12.39 -0.49
CA TRP A 32 8.69 -13.40 -0.55
C TRP A 32 9.90 -12.97 -1.38
N LEU A 33 9.69 -12.17 -2.43
CA LEU A 33 10.77 -11.60 -3.22
C LEU A 33 11.56 -10.56 -2.40
N VAL A 34 10.87 -9.66 -1.69
CA VAL A 34 11.51 -8.67 -0.80
C VAL A 34 12.29 -9.37 0.32
N THR A 35 11.67 -10.37 0.97
CA THR A 35 12.33 -11.22 1.97
C THR A 35 13.55 -11.93 1.40
N ALA A 36 13.45 -12.51 0.20
CA ALA A 36 14.56 -13.20 -0.46
C ALA A 36 15.71 -12.24 -0.80
N ILE A 37 15.40 -11.01 -1.24
CA ILE A 37 16.41 -9.98 -1.52
C ILE A 37 17.09 -9.53 -0.23
N LEU A 38 16.34 -9.21 0.82
CA LEU A 38 16.91 -8.83 2.12
C LEU A 38 17.79 -9.95 2.70
N SER A 39 17.31 -11.19 2.62
CA SER A 39 18.06 -12.38 3.04
C SER A 39 19.29 -12.61 2.18
N GLY A 40 19.19 -12.43 0.87
CA GLY A 40 20.29 -12.54 -0.08
C GLY A 40 21.36 -11.48 0.15
N ILE A 41 20.96 -10.24 0.46
CA ILE A 41 21.89 -9.16 0.82
C ILE A 41 22.66 -9.52 2.09
N LEU A 42 21.96 -10.02 3.12
CA LEU A 42 22.61 -10.48 4.37
C LEU A 42 23.58 -11.63 4.08
N PHE A 43 23.12 -12.66 3.38
CA PHE A 43 23.91 -13.84 3.02
C PHE A 43 25.17 -13.47 2.25
N CYS A 44 25.03 -12.70 1.18
CA CYS A 44 26.16 -12.21 0.38
C CYS A 44 27.06 -11.28 1.19
N GLY A 45 26.50 -10.47 2.08
CA GLY A 45 27.25 -9.60 2.99
C GLY A 45 28.15 -10.39 3.93
N VAL A 46 27.63 -11.45 4.55
CA VAL A 46 28.41 -12.35 5.41
C VAL A 46 29.54 -13.02 4.63
N LEU A 47 29.25 -13.53 3.42
CA LEU A 47 30.27 -14.14 2.56
C LEU A 47 31.34 -13.14 2.13
N ALA A 48 30.94 -11.96 1.66
CA ALA A 48 31.85 -10.92 1.18
C ALA A 48 32.77 -10.45 2.31
N VAL A 49 32.22 -10.16 3.50
CA VAL A 49 33.01 -9.77 4.66
C VAL A 49 33.94 -10.91 5.09
N GLY A 50 33.45 -12.15 5.13
CA GLY A 50 34.27 -13.31 5.50
C GLY A 50 35.41 -13.61 4.53
N LEU A 51 35.22 -13.36 3.23
CA LEU A 51 36.21 -13.60 2.18
C LEU A 51 37.25 -12.47 2.07
N LEU A 52 36.81 -11.22 2.23
CA LEU A 52 37.68 -10.04 2.13
C LEU A 52 38.46 -9.78 3.42
N HIS A 53 38.12 -10.46 4.52
CA HIS A 53 38.80 -10.29 5.78
C HIS A 53 40.25 -10.80 5.71
N PRO A 54 41.25 -10.04 6.20
CA PRO A 54 42.66 -10.41 6.08
C PRO A 54 43.06 -11.68 6.85
N THR A 55 42.32 -12.01 7.92
CA THR A 55 42.51 -13.27 8.64
C THR A 55 41.57 -14.35 8.11
N PRO A 56 42.03 -15.61 7.96
CA PRO A 56 41.20 -16.71 7.49
C PRO A 56 39.93 -16.90 8.33
N ALA A 57 38.81 -17.17 7.66
CA ALA A 57 37.51 -17.37 8.31
C ALA A 57 37.52 -18.47 9.39
N LEU A 58 38.20 -19.59 9.13
CA LEU A 58 38.33 -20.67 10.12
C LEU A 58 38.99 -20.18 11.40
N THR A 59 40.03 -19.34 11.30
CA THR A 59 40.72 -18.77 12.47
C THR A 59 39.82 -17.82 13.24
N LEU A 60 38.98 -17.03 12.56
CA LEU A 60 38.03 -16.14 13.22
C LEU A 60 36.96 -16.93 13.96
N LEU A 61 36.38 -17.93 13.31
CA LEU A 61 35.28 -18.72 13.85
C LEU A 61 35.69 -19.65 14.99
N THR A 62 36.99 -20.01 15.06
CA THR A 62 37.53 -20.87 16.13
C THR A 62 38.22 -20.11 17.25
N ARG A 63 38.29 -18.77 17.14
CA ARG A 63 38.88 -17.91 18.15
C ARG A 63 37.84 -17.50 19.19
N GLY A 64 37.86 -18.18 20.34
CA GLY A 64 36.78 -18.06 21.32
C GLY A 64 35.52 -18.73 20.78
N ASP A 65 34.35 -18.18 21.15
CA ASP A 65 33.06 -18.81 20.86
C ASP A 65 32.10 -17.87 20.07
N PRO A 66 32.50 -17.36 18.89
CA PRO A 66 31.70 -16.42 18.12
C PRO A 66 30.42 -17.05 17.57
N VAL A 67 30.45 -18.34 17.21
CA VAL A 67 29.29 -19.10 16.75
C VAL A 67 28.26 -19.21 17.86
N GLU A 68 28.69 -19.63 19.06
CA GLU A 68 27.83 -19.76 20.23
C GLU A 68 27.20 -18.41 20.59
N THR A 69 28.02 -17.36 20.68
CA THR A 69 27.58 -16.00 21.00
C THR A 69 26.56 -15.49 19.99
N LEU A 70 26.79 -15.69 18.68
CA LEU A 70 25.88 -15.27 17.62
C LEU A 70 24.54 -15.98 17.72
N PHE A 71 24.53 -17.31 17.77
CA PHE A 71 23.29 -18.07 17.75
C PHE A 71 22.51 -17.93 19.06
N GLN A 72 23.18 -17.78 20.21
CA GLN A 72 22.52 -17.41 21.46
C GLN A 72 21.80 -16.06 21.33
N ALA A 73 22.46 -15.04 20.78
CA ALA A 73 21.85 -13.74 20.53
C ALA A 73 20.67 -13.82 19.54
N LEU A 74 20.80 -14.61 18.46
CA LEU A 74 19.75 -14.80 17.47
C LEU A 74 18.54 -15.53 18.05
N ILE A 75 18.73 -16.55 18.89
CA ILE A 75 17.62 -17.26 19.56
C ILE A 75 16.86 -16.29 20.45
N THR A 76 17.55 -15.57 21.35
CA THR A 76 16.92 -14.58 22.23
C THR A 76 16.20 -13.50 21.42
N GLY A 77 16.88 -12.91 20.43
CA GLY A 77 16.31 -11.87 19.58
C GLY A 77 15.08 -12.33 18.80
N THR A 78 15.11 -13.54 18.24
CA THR A 78 13.99 -14.11 17.48
C THR A 78 12.79 -14.36 18.38
N ILE A 79 12.99 -14.96 19.56
CA ILE A 79 11.89 -15.20 20.52
C ILE A 79 11.27 -13.87 20.95
N THR A 80 12.08 -12.87 21.31
CA THR A 80 11.59 -11.55 21.72
C THR A 80 10.82 -10.85 20.60
N ALA A 81 11.37 -10.83 19.38
CA ALA A 81 10.73 -10.17 18.24
C ALA A 81 9.39 -10.83 17.89
N VAL A 82 9.36 -12.15 17.80
CA VAL A 82 8.12 -12.91 17.50
C VAL A 82 7.10 -12.69 18.61
N THR A 83 7.51 -12.72 19.88
CA THR A 83 6.61 -12.45 21.01
C THR A 83 6.03 -11.05 20.93
N LEU A 84 6.85 -10.03 20.67
CA LEU A 84 6.39 -8.65 20.53
C LEU A 84 5.36 -8.50 19.41
N VAL A 85 5.62 -9.08 18.24
CA VAL A 85 4.69 -9.01 17.11
C VAL A 85 3.37 -9.72 17.44
N LEU A 86 3.42 -10.91 18.05
CA LEU A 86 2.22 -11.62 18.48
C LEU A 86 1.41 -10.82 19.50
N THR A 87 2.06 -10.17 20.47
CA THR A 87 1.36 -9.31 21.44
C THR A 87 0.68 -8.12 20.79
N LEU A 88 1.30 -7.51 19.77
CA LEU A 88 0.69 -6.41 19.02
C LEU A 88 -0.54 -6.89 18.24
N SER A 89 -0.46 -8.04 17.58
CA SER A 89 -1.60 -8.62 16.86
C SER A 89 -2.74 -9.00 17.80
N GLN A 90 -2.44 -9.47 19.01
CA GLN A 90 -3.43 -9.73 20.05
C GLN A 90 -4.12 -8.44 20.53
N LEU A 91 -3.37 -7.33 20.62
CA LEU A 91 -3.94 -6.03 20.98
C LEU A 91 -4.94 -5.54 19.92
N VAL A 92 -4.59 -5.68 18.63
CA VAL A 92 -5.51 -5.35 17.53
C VAL A 92 -6.76 -6.24 17.58
N LEU A 93 -6.60 -7.56 17.77
CA LEU A 93 -7.73 -8.48 17.88
C LEU A 93 -8.64 -8.16 19.07
N SER A 94 -8.06 -7.70 20.18
CA SER A 94 -8.83 -7.27 21.35
C SER A 94 -9.76 -6.09 21.06
N GLN A 95 -9.43 -5.24 20.08
CA GLN A 95 -10.32 -4.14 19.67
C GLN A 95 -11.52 -4.65 18.87
N GLU A 96 -11.39 -5.77 18.16
CA GLU A 96 -12.49 -6.40 17.42
C GLU A 96 -13.51 -7.11 18.35
N LEU A 97 -13.05 -7.56 19.53
CA LEU A 97 -13.87 -8.22 20.56
C LEU A 97 -14.60 -7.24 21.49
N GLY A 98 -14.80 -5.99 21.05
CA GLY A 98 -15.51 -4.94 21.80
C GLY A 98 -16.95 -5.31 22.16
N ALA A 99 -17.62 -4.44 22.92
CA ALA A 99 -19.00 -4.70 23.36
C ALA A 99 -19.94 -4.85 22.15
N VAL A 100 -20.97 -5.68 22.29
CA VAL A 100 -21.95 -5.93 21.22
C VAL A 100 -22.63 -4.64 20.74
N GLY A 101 -22.79 -3.64 21.62
CA GLY A 101 -23.29 -2.30 21.25
C GLY A 101 -22.40 -1.60 20.22
N ASP A 102 -21.10 -1.52 20.49
CA ASP A 102 -20.11 -0.91 19.60
C ASP A 102 -20.04 -1.67 18.26
N GLN A 103 -20.21 -2.99 18.28
CA GLN A 103 -20.27 -3.81 17.07
C GLN A 103 -21.51 -3.47 16.24
N ARG A 104 -22.67 -3.32 16.88
CA ARG A 104 -23.92 -2.95 16.21
C ARG A 104 -23.83 -1.57 15.57
N GLU A 105 -23.30 -0.57 16.28
CA GLU A 105 -23.14 0.79 15.76
C GLU A 105 -22.23 0.82 14.51
N ARG A 106 -21.12 0.06 14.54
CA ARG A 106 -20.24 -0.11 13.38
C ARG A 106 -20.92 -0.81 12.20
N MET A 107 -21.74 -1.83 12.47
CA MET A 107 -22.52 -2.50 11.43
C MET A 107 -23.57 -1.58 10.83
N ASP A 108 -24.30 -0.82 11.65
CA ASP A 108 -25.33 0.12 11.21
C ASP A 108 -24.71 1.20 10.31
N GLY A 109 -23.56 1.77 10.70
CA GLY A 109 -22.83 2.74 9.87
C GLY A 109 -22.31 2.16 8.54
N SER A 110 -21.83 0.92 8.54
CA SER A 110 -21.41 0.23 7.29
C SER A 110 -22.60 -0.03 6.37
N MET A 111 -23.74 -0.44 6.92
CA MET A 111 -24.97 -0.68 6.15
C MET A 111 -25.53 0.62 5.57
N GLN A 112 -25.50 1.71 6.34
CA GLN A 112 -25.90 3.03 5.86
C GLN A 112 -24.99 3.50 4.72
N PHE A 113 -23.67 3.41 4.90
CA PHE A 113 -22.73 3.78 3.85
C PHE A 113 -22.93 2.96 2.55
N ARG A 114 -23.24 1.67 2.68
CA ARG A 114 -23.57 0.81 1.52
C ARG A 114 -24.89 1.18 0.85
N ALA A 115 -25.85 1.75 1.59
CA ALA A 115 -27.09 2.29 1.05
C ALA A 115 -26.82 3.61 0.32
N ASP A 116 -26.07 4.53 0.93
CA ASP A 116 -25.68 5.80 0.31
C ASP A 116 -24.96 5.58 -1.03
N VAL A 117 -24.06 4.58 -1.10
CA VAL A 117 -23.39 4.20 -2.35
C VAL A 117 -24.36 3.56 -3.35
N ALA A 118 -25.33 2.76 -2.90
CA ALA A 118 -26.30 2.13 -3.79
C ALA A 118 -27.20 3.18 -4.45
N ASP A 119 -27.65 4.17 -3.68
CA ASP A 119 -28.42 5.31 -4.15
C ASP A 119 -27.59 6.17 -5.11
N ALA A 120 -26.34 6.50 -4.75
CA ALA A 120 -25.45 7.32 -5.59
C ALA A 120 -25.03 6.67 -6.91
N VAL A 121 -25.17 5.35 -7.09
CA VAL A 121 -24.86 4.64 -8.35
C VAL A 121 -26.09 3.97 -8.97
N ASP A 122 -27.29 4.41 -8.59
CA ASP A 122 -28.58 3.96 -9.13
C ASP A 122 -28.74 2.43 -9.20
N THR A 123 -28.25 1.73 -8.16
CA THR A 123 -28.27 0.27 -8.09
C THR A 123 -29.11 -0.20 -6.89
N PRO A 124 -29.94 -1.24 -7.01
CA PRO A 124 -30.80 -1.69 -5.91
C PRO A 124 -30.04 -2.12 -4.64
N VAL A 125 -28.84 -2.69 -4.80
CA VAL A 125 -28.00 -3.18 -3.70
C VAL A 125 -26.53 -3.05 -4.08
N SER A 126 -25.72 -2.46 -3.19
CA SER A 126 -24.26 -2.43 -3.32
C SER A 126 -23.63 -3.83 -3.38
N PRO A 127 -22.67 -4.10 -4.29
CA PRO A 127 -22.01 -5.41 -4.39
C PRO A 127 -21.35 -5.87 -3.08
N ALA A 128 -21.42 -7.17 -2.79
CA ALA A 128 -20.85 -7.75 -1.56
C ALA A 128 -19.31 -7.85 -1.62
N GLU A 129 -18.75 -8.07 -2.81
CA GLU A 129 -17.32 -8.20 -3.00
C GLU A 129 -16.63 -6.83 -3.01
N PRO A 130 -15.55 -6.61 -2.25
CA PRO A 130 -14.82 -5.35 -2.18
C PRO A 130 -14.40 -4.76 -3.52
N SER A 131 -13.85 -5.57 -4.42
CA SER A 131 -13.43 -5.12 -5.76
C SER A 131 -14.64 -4.71 -6.61
N ALA A 132 -15.71 -5.48 -6.56
CA ALA A 132 -16.96 -5.16 -7.25
C ALA A 132 -17.61 -3.88 -6.69
N PHE A 133 -17.56 -3.66 -5.37
CA PHE A 133 -18.09 -2.46 -4.71
C PHE A 133 -17.32 -1.21 -5.14
N LEU A 134 -15.99 -1.24 -5.09
CA LEU A 134 -15.17 -0.11 -5.56
C LEU A 134 -15.39 0.15 -7.05
N ARG A 135 -15.48 -0.92 -7.85
CA ARG A 135 -15.74 -0.81 -9.28
C ARG A 135 -17.10 -0.17 -9.56
N SER A 136 -18.15 -0.54 -8.83
CA SER A 136 -19.46 0.09 -9.01
C SER A 136 -19.44 1.57 -8.65
N LEU A 137 -18.72 1.95 -7.58
CA LEU A 137 -18.57 3.34 -7.18
C LEU A 137 -17.79 4.17 -8.22
N VAL A 138 -16.65 3.65 -8.69
CA VAL A 138 -15.84 4.31 -9.72
C VAL A 138 -16.60 4.43 -11.03
N ARG A 139 -17.27 3.37 -11.48
CA ARG A 139 -18.10 3.42 -12.69
C ARG A 139 -19.25 4.43 -12.53
N GLY A 140 -19.87 4.50 -11.35
CA GLY A 140 -20.87 5.53 -11.04
C GLY A 140 -20.34 6.94 -11.27
N THR A 141 -19.10 7.24 -10.86
CA THR A 141 -18.51 8.58 -11.14
C THR A 141 -18.33 8.85 -12.64
N ALA A 142 -18.01 7.83 -13.45
CA ALA A 142 -17.93 7.98 -14.90
C ALA A 142 -19.32 8.23 -15.53
N GLU A 143 -20.33 7.47 -15.10
CA GLU A 143 -21.73 7.62 -15.54
C GLU A 143 -22.30 9.01 -15.18
N ARG A 144 -22.00 9.52 -13.98
CA ARG A 144 -22.36 10.90 -13.59
C ARG A 144 -21.62 11.94 -14.43
N ALA A 145 -20.33 11.74 -14.68
CA ALA A 145 -19.57 12.65 -15.55
C ALA A 145 -20.12 12.69 -16.99
N GLU A 146 -20.53 11.55 -17.55
CA GLU A 146 -21.22 11.50 -18.85
C GLU A 146 -22.56 12.23 -18.83
N THR A 147 -23.29 12.16 -17.72
CA THR A 147 -24.56 12.89 -17.55
C THR A 147 -24.33 14.41 -17.56
N VAL A 148 -23.30 14.90 -16.86
CA VAL A 148 -22.90 16.31 -16.90
C VAL A 148 -22.49 16.71 -18.31
N GLN A 149 -21.67 15.89 -19.01
CA GLN A 149 -21.25 16.19 -20.38
C GLN A 149 -22.46 16.31 -21.32
N ALA A 150 -23.43 15.40 -21.19
CA ALA A 150 -24.64 15.45 -22.00
C ALA A 150 -25.52 16.67 -21.72
N ALA A 151 -25.42 17.28 -20.53
CA ALA A 151 -26.09 18.55 -20.21
C ALA A 151 -25.33 19.75 -20.79
N VAL A 152 -23.99 19.73 -20.73
CA VAL A 152 -23.11 20.71 -21.38
C VAL A 152 -23.34 20.74 -22.89
N ASP A 153 -23.35 19.58 -23.56
CA ASP A 153 -23.52 19.47 -25.02
C ASP A 153 -24.87 20.01 -25.53
N LYS A 154 -25.89 20.07 -24.67
CA LYS A 154 -27.23 20.57 -24.99
C LYS A 154 -27.40 22.06 -24.71
N THR A 155 -26.44 22.66 -24.04
CA THR A 155 -26.53 24.03 -23.51
C THR A 155 -25.49 24.91 -24.20
N ALA A 156 -25.91 26.07 -24.66
CA ALA A 156 -24.97 27.05 -25.20
C ALA A 156 -24.32 27.81 -24.04
N LEU A 157 -23.10 27.42 -23.68
CA LEU A 157 -22.24 28.09 -22.71
C LEU A 157 -21.15 28.91 -23.44
N ASP A 158 -20.38 29.67 -22.67
CA ASP A 158 -19.14 30.26 -23.17
C ASP A 158 -18.14 29.17 -23.57
N ASP A 159 -17.40 29.40 -24.66
CA ASP A 159 -16.48 28.41 -25.23
C ASP A 159 -15.40 28.00 -24.21
N ASP A 160 -14.89 28.94 -23.40
CA ASP A 160 -13.84 28.65 -22.41
C ASP A 160 -14.39 27.79 -21.26
N LEU A 161 -15.64 28.04 -20.83
CA LEU A 161 -16.32 27.24 -19.81
C LEU A 161 -16.67 25.84 -20.32
N THR A 162 -17.10 25.72 -21.58
CA THR A 162 -17.35 24.42 -22.22
C THR A 162 -16.07 23.59 -22.30
N GLU A 163 -14.95 24.19 -22.67
CA GLU A 163 -13.65 23.50 -22.73
C GLU A 163 -13.20 23.05 -21.33
N LEU A 164 -13.30 23.93 -20.32
CA LEU A 164 -12.94 23.62 -18.94
C LEU A 164 -13.75 22.43 -18.38
N LEU A 165 -15.08 22.44 -18.57
CA LEU A 165 -15.97 21.36 -18.12
C LEU A 165 -15.65 20.07 -18.86
N THR A 166 -15.49 20.11 -20.18
CA THR A 166 -15.21 18.93 -21.00
C THR A 166 -13.89 18.28 -20.59
N GLN A 167 -12.84 19.08 -20.36
CA GLN A 167 -11.56 18.57 -19.88
C GLN A 167 -11.68 17.89 -18.51
N TYR A 168 -12.33 18.57 -17.55
CA TYR A 168 -12.54 18.00 -16.21
C TYR A 168 -13.32 16.67 -16.25
N LEU A 169 -14.39 16.60 -17.03
CA LEU A 169 -15.23 15.41 -17.13
C LEU A 169 -14.50 14.25 -17.84
N GLU A 170 -13.73 14.55 -18.88
CA GLU A 170 -12.91 13.55 -19.56
C GLU A 170 -11.81 13.00 -18.64
N ASP A 171 -11.17 13.84 -17.83
CA ASP A 171 -10.20 13.40 -16.82
C ASP A 171 -10.87 12.46 -15.80
N VAL A 172 -12.09 12.76 -15.34
CA VAL A 172 -12.84 11.88 -14.42
C VAL A 172 -13.09 10.53 -15.07
N ARG A 173 -13.61 10.50 -16.30
CA ARG A 173 -13.98 9.27 -17.03
C ARG A 173 -12.75 8.41 -17.32
N THR A 174 -11.71 9.00 -17.90
CA THR A 174 -10.46 8.28 -18.24
C THR A 174 -9.83 7.64 -17.01
N ASN A 175 -9.79 8.37 -15.88
CA ASN A 175 -9.27 7.81 -14.63
C ASN A 175 -10.17 6.70 -14.07
N ALA A 176 -11.49 6.87 -14.16
CA ALA A 176 -12.46 5.89 -13.69
C ALA A 176 -12.39 4.58 -14.50
N ASP A 177 -12.24 4.66 -15.83
CA ASP A 177 -12.07 3.49 -16.70
C ASP A 177 -10.76 2.76 -16.37
N SER A 178 -9.65 3.49 -16.26
CA SER A 178 -8.34 2.92 -15.88
C SER A 178 -8.38 2.20 -14.53
N VAL A 179 -9.09 2.76 -13.54
CA VAL A 179 -9.24 2.13 -12.22
C VAL A 179 -10.22 0.95 -12.27
N THR A 180 -11.26 1.02 -13.09
CA THR A 180 -12.23 -0.06 -13.30
C THR A 180 -11.55 -1.30 -13.90
N ASP A 181 -10.69 -1.11 -14.91
CA ASP A 181 -9.87 -2.15 -15.52
C ASP A 181 -8.89 -2.76 -14.51
N GLN A 182 -8.30 -1.94 -13.64
CA GLN A 182 -7.42 -2.43 -12.57
C GLN A 182 -8.14 -3.31 -11.54
N LEU A 183 -9.43 -3.06 -11.32
CA LEU A 183 -10.26 -3.82 -10.37
C LEU A 183 -10.88 -5.08 -10.98
N GLU A 184 -10.93 -5.19 -12.30
CA GLU A 184 -11.54 -6.32 -12.98
C GLU A 184 -10.78 -7.63 -12.71
N GLY A 185 -11.52 -8.66 -12.28
CA GLY A 185 -10.96 -9.98 -11.97
C GLY A 185 -10.07 -10.02 -10.71
N ARG A 186 -9.97 -8.93 -9.94
CA ARG A 186 -9.14 -8.89 -8.72
C ARG A 186 -9.92 -9.33 -7.49
N SER A 187 -9.24 -10.09 -6.63
CA SER A 187 -9.78 -10.57 -5.36
C SER A 187 -9.29 -9.73 -4.19
N PHE A 188 -10.15 -9.58 -3.17
CA PHE A 188 -9.78 -8.89 -1.95
C PHE A 188 -8.76 -9.71 -1.13
N GLY A 189 -7.66 -9.09 -0.73
CA GLY A 189 -6.50 -9.76 -0.10
C GLY A 189 -5.22 -9.59 -0.93
N GLU A 190 -5.35 -9.39 -2.23
CA GLU A 190 -4.23 -8.91 -3.04
C GLU A 190 -4.05 -7.39 -2.85
N PHE A 191 -2.82 -6.91 -3.04
CA PHE A 191 -2.54 -5.47 -2.98
C PHE A 191 -3.39 -4.67 -3.98
N ASP A 192 -3.82 -5.34 -5.06
CA ASP A 192 -4.33 -4.72 -6.27
C ASP A 192 -5.61 -3.92 -6.03
N VAL A 193 -6.49 -4.39 -5.15
CA VAL A 193 -7.75 -3.68 -4.83
C VAL A 193 -7.47 -2.36 -4.11
N VAL A 194 -6.57 -2.38 -3.12
CA VAL A 194 -6.18 -1.16 -2.41
C VAL A 194 -5.37 -0.25 -3.32
N LYS A 195 -4.46 -0.80 -4.12
CA LYS A 195 -3.68 -0.04 -5.08
C LYS A 195 -4.56 0.72 -6.07
N ALA A 196 -5.56 0.05 -6.64
CA ALA A 196 -6.54 0.68 -7.52
C ALA A 196 -7.30 1.81 -6.80
N ALA A 197 -7.72 1.55 -5.55
CA ALA A 197 -8.36 2.58 -4.72
C ALA A 197 -7.45 3.79 -4.41
N LEU A 198 -6.14 3.57 -4.28
CA LEU A 198 -5.16 4.64 -4.08
C LEU A 198 -4.79 5.38 -5.37
N ASN A 199 -4.97 4.72 -6.52
CA ASN A 199 -4.74 5.30 -7.84
C ASN A 199 -5.86 6.25 -8.26
N TYR A 200 -7.10 6.03 -7.83
CA TYR A 200 -8.19 6.94 -8.14
C TYR A 200 -8.00 8.29 -7.45
N ASN A 201 -7.72 9.35 -8.23
CA ASN A 201 -7.41 10.68 -7.72
C ASN A 201 -8.66 11.48 -7.35
N TYR A 202 -9.52 10.89 -6.51
CA TYR A 202 -10.81 11.49 -6.16
C TYR A 202 -10.67 12.85 -5.48
N SER A 203 -9.61 13.06 -4.66
CA SER A 203 -9.45 14.30 -3.90
C SER A 203 -9.23 15.51 -4.80
N TRP A 204 -8.45 15.34 -5.87
CA TRP A 204 -8.26 16.40 -6.86
C TRP A 204 -9.54 16.63 -7.66
N LYS A 205 -10.18 15.56 -8.13
CA LYS A 205 -11.41 15.64 -8.92
C LYS A 205 -12.54 16.31 -8.12
N LEU A 206 -12.68 15.96 -6.85
CA LEU A 206 -13.61 16.59 -5.90
C LEU A 206 -13.31 18.09 -5.71
N TYR A 207 -12.03 18.46 -5.57
CA TYR A 207 -11.61 19.86 -5.46
C TYR A 207 -11.94 20.65 -6.74
N VAL A 208 -11.60 20.13 -7.91
CA VAL A 208 -11.87 20.79 -9.20
C VAL A 208 -13.37 20.95 -9.42
N GLY A 209 -14.17 19.89 -9.19
CA GLY A 209 -15.62 19.95 -9.32
C GLY A 209 -16.24 21.01 -8.40
N ARG A 210 -15.86 21.03 -7.11
CA ARG A 210 -16.33 22.06 -6.16
C ARG A 210 -15.89 23.47 -6.56
N ARG A 211 -14.67 23.63 -7.06
CA ARG A 211 -14.14 24.92 -7.51
C ARG A 211 -14.89 25.44 -8.74
N ILE A 212 -15.22 24.57 -9.70
CA ILE A 212 -15.99 24.96 -10.90
C ILE A 212 -17.38 25.45 -10.48
N ARG A 213 -18.07 24.68 -9.61
CA ARG A 213 -19.38 25.07 -9.08
C ARG A 213 -19.37 26.43 -8.39
N GLU A 214 -18.37 26.70 -7.56
CA GLU A 214 -18.29 27.96 -6.82
C GLU A 214 -17.87 29.14 -7.71
N ALA A 215 -16.90 28.93 -8.62
CA ALA A 215 -16.33 30.00 -9.45
C ALA A 215 -17.26 30.44 -10.59
N TYR A 216 -18.07 29.52 -11.12
CA TYR A 216 -18.95 29.75 -12.27
C TYR A 216 -20.44 29.61 -11.90
N ALA A 217 -20.80 29.76 -10.62
CA ALA A 217 -22.16 29.58 -10.13
C ALA A 217 -23.22 30.38 -10.90
N ASP A 218 -22.88 31.61 -11.33
CA ASP A 218 -23.79 32.49 -12.08
C ASP A 218 -23.87 32.15 -13.59
N GLU A 219 -22.94 31.34 -14.09
CA GLU A 219 -22.82 30.97 -15.52
C GLU A 219 -23.33 29.55 -15.80
N LEU A 220 -23.41 28.71 -14.76
CA LEU A 220 -23.98 27.37 -14.85
C LEU A 220 -25.51 27.43 -14.87
N THR A 221 -26.11 26.69 -15.80
CA THR A 221 -27.56 26.44 -15.76
C THR A 221 -27.90 25.46 -14.65
N ASP A 222 -29.10 25.56 -14.07
CA ASP A 222 -29.62 24.64 -13.03
C ASP A 222 -29.37 23.16 -13.37
N ASP A 223 -29.69 22.73 -14.60
CA ASP A 223 -29.49 21.34 -15.05
C ASP A 223 -28.02 20.87 -14.96
N ILE A 224 -27.06 21.77 -15.20
CA ILE A 224 -25.62 21.46 -15.15
C ILE A 224 -25.12 21.50 -13.70
N ASP A 225 -25.54 22.50 -12.91
CA ASP A 225 -25.15 22.57 -11.49
C ASP A 225 -25.67 21.36 -10.70
N ASP A 226 -26.93 20.96 -10.91
CA ASP A 226 -27.54 19.80 -10.28
C ASP A 226 -26.79 18.51 -10.66
N SER A 227 -26.54 18.29 -11.95
CA SER A 227 -25.79 17.11 -12.42
C SER A 227 -24.35 17.10 -11.89
N LEU A 228 -23.71 18.27 -11.80
CA LEU A 228 -22.35 18.41 -11.28
C LEU A 228 -22.31 18.21 -9.76
N ALA A 229 -23.38 18.59 -9.04
CA ALA A 229 -23.57 18.30 -7.62
C ALA A 229 -23.63 16.79 -7.37
N GLU A 230 -24.41 16.05 -8.15
CA GLU A 230 -24.50 14.58 -8.06
C GLU A 230 -23.15 13.90 -8.30
N LEU A 231 -22.37 14.40 -9.28
CA LEU A 231 -21.00 13.92 -9.51
C LEU A 231 -20.09 14.16 -8.29
N VAL A 232 -20.15 15.37 -7.72
CA VAL A 232 -19.36 15.76 -6.54
C VAL A 232 -19.74 14.91 -5.33
N GLU A 233 -21.02 14.67 -5.09
CA GLU A 233 -21.53 13.81 -4.01
C GLU A 233 -21.05 12.36 -4.19
N THR A 234 -21.12 11.82 -5.41
CA THR A 234 -20.63 10.47 -5.72
C THR A 234 -19.11 10.36 -5.49
N LEU A 235 -18.34 11.37 -5.89
CA LEU A 235 -16.89 11.45 -5.64
C LEU A 235 -16.55 11.50 -4.14
N GLU A 236 -17.40 12.15 -3.33
CA GLU A 236 -17.20 12.27 -1.89
C GLU A 236 -17.30 10.92 -1.17
N LEU A 237 -18.21 10.04 -1.61
CA LEU A 237 -18.35 8.67 -1.08
C LEU A 237 -17.09 7.82 -1.26
N PHE A 238 -16.23 8.16 -2.23
CA PHE A 238 -14.98 7.43 -2.45
C PHE A 238 -13.99 7.62 -1.30
N GLY A 239 -14.02 8.76 -0.60
CA GLY A 239 -13.14 9.02 0.53
C GLY A 239 -13.33 8.00 1.66
N PRO A 240 -14.54 7.88 2.24
CA PRO A 240 -14.85 6.85 3.23
C PRO A 240 -14.61 5.43 2.72
N ALA A 241 -14.96 5.11 1.46
CA ALA A 241 -14.68 3.80 0.87
C ALA A 241 -13.19 3.47 0.91
N ARG A 242 -12.34 4.37 0.41
CA ARG A 242 -10.89 4.19 0.35
C ARG A 242 -10.29 3.97 1.75
N GLU A 243 -10.68 4.77 2.75
CA GLU A 243 -10.18 4.59 4.11
C GLU A 243 -10.70 3.30 4.76
N HIS A 244 -11.95 2.89 4.48
CA HIS A 244 -12.49 1.62 4.94
C HIS A 244 -11.68 0.43 4.38
N PHE A 245 -11.47 0.37 3.06
CA PHE A 245 -10.70 -0.71 2.44
C PHE A 245 -9.22 -0.70 2.83
N LYS A 246 -8.62 0.48 3.01
CA LYS A 246 -7.26 0.62 3.55
C LYS A 246 -7.17 0.04 4.96
N THR A 247 -8.16 0.30 5.81
CA THR A 247 -8.23 -0.25 7.18
C THR A 247 -8.33 -1.78 7.14
N LEU A 248 -9.28 -2.32 6.36
CA LEU A 248 -9.45 -3.77 6.20
C LEU A 248 -8.17 -4.45 5.67
N TYR A 249 -7.50 -3.81 4.72
CA TYR A 249 -6.25 -4.30 4.19
C TYR A 249 -5.13 -4.32 5.23
N PHE A 250 -4.96 -3.26 6.03
CA PHE A 250 -3.98 -3.28 7.12
C PHE A 250 -4.27 -4.35 8.16
N GLN A 251 -5.55 -4.56 8.50
CA GLN A 251 -5.94 -5.65 9.39
C GLN A 251 -5.59 -7.02 8.80
N TRP A 252 -5.89 -7.23 7.51
CA TRP A 252 -5.54 -8.47 6.79
C TRP A 252 -4.02 -8.68 6.72
N GLU A 253 -3.26 -7.65 6.37
CA GLU A 253 -1.80 -7.65 6.30
C GLU A 253 -1.15 -8.01 7.64
N LEU A 254 -1.66 -7.44 8.74
CA LEU A 254 -1.19 -7.72 10.10
C LEU A 254 -1.52 -9.16 10.52
N SER A 255 -2.72 -9.65 10.21
CA SER A 255 -3.12 -11.03 10.50
C SER A 255 -2.24 -12.03 9.75
N ASP A 256 -2.01 -11.78 8.46
CA ASP A 256 -1.17 -12.61 7.60
C ASP A 256 0.31 -12.58 8.04
N LEU A 257 0.81 -11.41 8.47
CA LEU A 257 2.12 -11.27 9.08
C LEU A 257 2.28 -12.16 10.31
N SER A 258 1.32 -12.13 11.26
CA SER A 258 1.39 -12.95 12.47
C SER A 258 1.46 -14.44 12.13
N ARG A 259 0.61 -14.89 11.18
CA ARG A 259 0.57 -16.27 10.74
C ARG A 259 1.88 -16.69 10.07
N THR A 260 2.40 -15.86 9.16
CA THR A 260 3.64 -16.13 8.44
C THR A 260 4.84 -16.16 9.39
N LEU A 261 4.90 -15.22 10.34
CA LEU A 261 5.96 -15.21 11.35
C LEU A 261 5.97 -16.46 12.22
N LEU A 262 4.80 -16.97 12.63
CA LEU A 262 4.74 -18.23 13.37
C LEU A 262 5.31 -19.41 12.57
N TYR A 263 4.97 -19.50 11.28
CA TYR A 263 5.48 -20.56 10.41
C TYR A 263 6.97 -20.46 10.13
N VAL A 264 7.53 -19.25 10.02
CA VAL A 264 8.95 -19.03 9.71
C VAL A 264 9.83 -19.07 10.97
N ALA A 265 9.30 -18.64 12.12
CA ALA A 265 10.04 -18.61 13.38
C ALA A 265 10.43 -20.00 13.88
N ILE A 266 9.56 -21.00 13.78
CA ILE A 266 9.85 -22.35 14.27
C ILE A 266 11.03 -22.99 13.52
N PRO A 267 11.07 -23.02 12.17
CA PRO A 267 12.24 -23.48 11.43
C PRO A 267 13.50 -22.64 11.71
N ALA A 268 13.38 -21.31 11.76
CA ALA A 268 14.50 -20.42 12.01
C ALA A 268 15.15 -20.66 13.38
N LEU A 269 14.33 -20.82 14.42
CA LEU A 269 14.78 -21.20 15.77
C LEU A 269 15.37 -22.60 15.79
N THR A 270 14.79 -23.54 15.06
CA THR A 270 15.35 -24.90 14.93
C THR A 270 16.77 -24.84 14.36
N VAL A 271 16.97 -24.10 13.26
CA VAL A 271 18.29 -23.91 12.67
C VAL A 271 19.24 -23.22 13.66
N ALA A 272 18.76 -22.20 14.38
CA ALA A 272 19.58 -21.48 15.35
C ALA A 272 20.04 -22.38 16.50
N VAL A 273 19.12 -23.16 17.08
CA VAL A 273 19.40 -24.10 18.19
C VAL A 273 20.30 -25.24 17.72
N THR A 274 20.04 -25.84 16.56
CA THR A 274 20.90 -26.89 16.01
C THR A 274 22.29 -26.35 15.69
N SER A 275 22.39 -25.12 15.17
CA SER A 275 23.68 -24.49 14.93
C SER A 275 24.42 -24.23 16.24
N LEU A 276 23.73 -23.71 17.26
CA LEU A 276 24.31 -23.49 18.58
C LEU A 276 24.87 -24.77 19.22
N LEU A 277 24.14 -25.88 19.10
CA LEU A 277 24.48 -27.13 19.79
C LEU A 277 25.47 -28.01 19.03
N PHE A 278 25.46 -27.98 17.70
CA PHE A 278 26.14 -28.98 16.87
C PHE A 278 27.06 -28.40 15.79
N LEU A 279 27.08 -27.09 15.56
CA LEU A 279 27.94 -26.50 14.54
C LEU A 279 29.31 -26.16 15.11
N ASP A 280 30.28 -27.05 14.91
CA ASP A 280 31.69 -26.75 15.12
C ASP A 280 32.37 -26.42 13.78
N ALA A 281 32.96 -25.22 13.69
CA ALA A 281 33.70 -24.77 12.52
C ALA A 281 34.90 -25.68 12.18
N ARG A 282 35.45 -26.40 13.16
CA ARG A 282 36.62 -27.29 13.00
C ARG A 282 36.28 -28.57 12.23
N ASP A 283 35.03 -29.01 12.30
CA ASP A 283 34.56 -30.24 11.65
C ASP A 283 34.26 -30.02 10.16
N ILE A 284 34.18 -28.76 9.73
CA ILE A 284 33.84 -28.38 8.36
C ILE A 284 35.13 -28.05 7.59
N VAL A 285 35.59 -29.03 6.81
CA VAL A 285 36.81 -28.91 6.01
C VAL A 285 36.46 -29.02 4.53
N GLY A 286 36.81 -28.00 3.76
CA GLY A 286 36.61 -27.98 2.31
C GLY A 286 36.51 -26.57 1.73
N VAL A 287 36.53 -26.51 0.40
CA VAL A 287 36.41 -25.26 -0.36
C VAL A 287 35.52 -25.53 -1.57
N THR A 288 34.40 -24.80 -1.65
CA THR A 288 33.46 -24.85 -2.76
C THR A 288 33.42 -23.49 -3.45
N ALA A 289 33.57 -23.49 -4.78
CA ALA A 289 33.60 -22.28 -5.60
C ALA A 289 34.64 -21.22 -5.14
N GLY A 290 35.77 -21.67 -4.59
CA GLY A 290 36.83 -20.79 -4.08
C GLY A 290 36.57 -20.17 -2.71
N VAL A 291 35.46 -20.53 -2.05
CA VAL A 291 35.09 -20.05 -0.71
C VAL A 291 35.10 -21.22 0.27
N PRO A 292 35.69 -21.07 1.47
CA PRO A 292 35.66 -22.09 2.51
C PRO A 292 34.24 -22.56 2.85
N ASP A 293 34.02 -23.87 2.95
CA ASP A 293 32.68 -24.45 3.18
C ASP A 293 32.07 -23.99 4.51
N VAL A 294 32.91 -23.70 5.51
CA VAL A 294 32.48 -23.13 6.78
C VAL A 294 31.80 -21.76 6.61
N LEU A 295 32.24 -20.93 5.67
CA LEU A 295 31.60 -19.64 5.40
C LEU A 295 30.24 -19.82 4.73
N TRP A 296 30.11 -20.76 3.80
CA TRP A 296 28.83 -21.10 3.17
C TRP A 296 27.81 -21.53 4.22
N ILE A 297 28.20 -22.46 5.10
CA ILE A 297 27.32 -22.97 6.16
C ILE A 297 26.96 -21.85 7.14
N MET A 298 27.94 -21.06 7.61
CA MET A 298 27.68 -19.95 8.52
C MET A 298 26.76 -18.90 7.91
N ALA A 299 26.97 -18.51 6.65
CA ALA A 299 26.10 -17.56 5.97
C ALA A 299 24.68 -18.12 5.83
N ALA A 300 24.55 -19.40 5.45
CA ALA A 300 23.26 -20.05 5.27
C ALA A 300 22.48 -20.18 6.59
N THR A 301 23.11 -20.70 7.65
CA THR A 301 22.46 -20.90 8.96
C THR A 301 22.13 -19.57 9.61
N THR A 302 23.02 -18.58 9.56
CA THR A 302 22.75 -17.22 10.05
C THR A 302 21.58 -16.59 9.32
N THR A 303 21.56 -16.66 7.99
CA THR A 303 20.47 -16.10 7.18
C THR A 303 19.15 -16.79 7.49
N ALA A 304 19.15 -18.13 7.57
CA ALA A 304 17.98 -18.92 7.93
C ALA A 304 17.43 -18.54 9.32
N SER A 305 18.30 -18.31 10.30
CA SER A 305 17.91 -17.88 11.65
C SER A 305 17.33 -16.46 11.69
N VAL A 306 17.76 -15.57 10.78
CA VAL A 306 17.27 -14.18 10.69
C VAL A 306 16.03 -14.05 9.81
N LEU A 307 15.58 -15.11 9.14
CA LEU A 307 14.40 -15.09 8.25
C LEU A 307 13.16 -14.42 8.87
N PRO A 308 12.75 -14.70 10.12
CA PRO A 308 11.57 -14.05 10.72
C PRO A 308 11.68 -12.53 10.72
N PHE A 309 12.89 -12.00 10.93
CA PHE A 309 13.14 -10.56 10.91
C PHE A 309 13.05 -9.98 9.50
N THR A 310 13.58 -10.66 8.49
CA THR A 310 13.47 -10.20 7.10
C THR A 310 12.04 -10.26 6.56
N VAL A 311 11.25 -11.24 7.00
CA VAL A 311 9.80 -11.30 6.76
C VAL A 311 9.12 -10.11 7.41
N LEU A 312 9.34 -9.89 8.72
CA LEU A 312 8.79 -8.74 9.43
C LEU A 312 9.10 -7.43 8.72
N LEU A 313 10.36 -7.21 8.32
CA LEU A 313 10.78 -6.00 7.65
C LEU A 313 10.07 -5.82 6.31
N SER A 314 9.88 -6.88 5.53
CA SER A 314 9.13 -6.82 4.27
C SER A 314 7.70 -6.30 4.44
N TYR A 315 6.98 -6.77 5.47
CA TYR A 315 5.60 -6.35 5.72
C TYR A 315 5.55 -4.91 6.24
N ILE A 316 6.39 -4.58 7.23
CA ILE A 316 6.44 -3.23 7.82
C ILE A 316 6.80 -2.18 6.79
N LEU A 317 7.75 -2.47 5.90
CA LEU A 317 8.19 -1.55 4.87
C LEU A 317 7.04 -1.15 3.94
N ARG A 318 6.17 -2.09 3.56
CA ARG A 318 4.98 -1.82 2.76
C ARG A 318 3.92 -1.03 3.52
N ILE A 319 3.60 -1.42 4.75
CA ILE A 319 2.62 -0.70 5.61
C ILE A 319 3.06 0.76 5.82
N VAL A 320 4.33 0.98 6.13
CA VAL A 320 4.90 2.33 6.33
C VAL A 320 4.88 3.12 5.02
N THR A 321 5.19 2.48 3.89
CA THR A 321 5.15 3.15 2.58
C THR A 321 3.73 3.58 2.22
N ILE A 322 2.73 2.71 2.41
CA ILE A 322 1.31 3.03 2.18
C ILE A 322 0.88 4.15 3.12
N THR A 323 1.16 4.02 4.42
CA THR A 323 0.80 5.03 5.43
C THR A 323 1.41 6.38 5.10
N LYS A 324 2.71 6.44 4.82
CA LYS A 324 3.41 7.69 4.45
C LYS A 324 2.84 8.32 3.18
N ARG A 325 2.41 7.50 2.22
CA ARG A 325 1.87 7.99 0.93
C ARG A 325 0.39 8.34 0.98
N THR A 326 -0.34 7.93 2.01
CA THR A 326 -1.78 8.17 2.22
C THR A 326 -2.07 9.00 3.47
N LEU A 327 -1.07 9.75 3.95
CA LEU A 327 -1.11 10.50 5.21
C LEU A 327 -2.05 11.72 5.18
N ALA A 328 -2.71 12.00 4.06
CA ALA A 328 -3.76 13.01 3.97
C ALA A 328 -5.12 12.37 4.27
N ILE A 329 -5.60 12.58 5.49
CA ILE A 329 -7.01 12.41 5.84
C ILE A 329 -7.71 13.70 5.40
N GLY A 330 -8.52 13.65 4.33
CA GLY A 330 -9.23 14.80 3.76
C GLY A 330 -8.56 15.44 2.54
N PRO A 331 -9.13 16.52 1.97
CA PRO A 331 -8.69 17.18 0.74
C PRO A 331 -7.38 17.98 0.88
N PHE A 332 -6.55 17.67 1.88
CA PHE A 332 -5.26 18.31 2.07
C PHE A 332 -4.23 17.68 1.13
N ILE A 333 -3.81 18.43 0.12
CA ILE A 333 -2.69 18.05 -0.74
C ILE A 333 -1.40 18.31 0.05
N LEU A 334 -0.97 17.33 0.84
CA LEU A 334 0.21 17.43 1.73
C LEU A 334 1.56 17.18 1.01
N ARG A 335 1.69 17.57 -0.26
CA ARG A 335 2.96 17.45 -0.99
C ARG A 335 3.38 18.79 -1.57
N GLU A 336 4.67 19.09 -1.39
CA GLU A 336 5.47 19.89 -2.31
C GLU A 336 5.52 19.16 -3.66
N THR A 337 4.42 19.19 -4.40
CA THR A 337 4.52 19.26 -5.86
C THR A 337 5.00 20.68 -6.17
N ASP A 338 6.02 20.82 -7.02
CA ASP A 338 6.60 22.10 -7.50
C ASP A 338 5.52 23.09 -7.98
N ARG A 339 4.81 23.74 -7.06
CA ARG A 339 3.83 24.77 -7.34
C ARG A 339 3.91 25.80 -6.24
N SER A 340 4.85 26.72 -6.41
CA SER A 340 4.68 28.10 -5.97
C SER A 340 3.51 28.68 -6.78
N VAL A 341 2.28 28.40 -6.36
CA VAL A 341 1.23 29.39 -6.58
C VAL A 341 1.52 30.45 -5.52
N ASP A 342 2.37 31.42 -5.90
CA ASP A 342 2.41 32.70 -5.22
C ASP A 342 0.97 33.20 -5.22
N VAL A 343 0.36 33.17 -4.04
CA VAL A 343 -0.96 33.74 -3.84
C VAL A 343 -0.73 35.24 -3.78
N ASP A 344 -0.81 35.89 -4.94
CA ASP A 344 -0.86 37.33 -5.01
C ASP A 344 -2.28 37.75 -4.60
N TRP A 345 -2.39 38.25 -3.37
CA TRP A 345 -3.62 38.81 -2.85
C TRP A 345 -3.67 40.30 -3.22
N GLU A 346 -4.49 40.64 -4.22
CA GLU A 346 -5.11 41.97 -4.30
C GLU A 346 -6.64 41.85 -4.32
#